data_AF-A0A850BDZ3-F1
#
_entry.id   AF-A0A850BDZ3-F1
#
_cell.length_a   1.000
_cell.length_b   1.000
_cell.length_c   1.000
_cell.angle_alpha   90.00
_cell.angle_beta   90.00
_cell.angle_gamma   90.00
#
_symmetry.space_group_name_H-M   'P 1'
#
loop_
_entity.id
_entity.type
_entity.pdbx_description
1 polymer ?
#
loop_
_entity_poly.entity_id
_entity_poly.type
_entity_poly.pdbx_seq_one_letter_code
_entity_poly.pdbx_strand_id
1 'polypeptide(L)'
;MIRPSIGFLVIASVLSLAGCADGTTPAPSPSSELAHAEESFSSSVGTIDPELIGTFRGEAVQIGELTLLALKTDGTFHYGMAILCASPPAPCGPADEDGFYKLVQRQKSRFIELYNMKGILRARFEYMLGGDTLRMRRTDTGGGQWRSMIRSEDAWCALPSDCGVQNLNEGTCAGAWDCVWGVCDYRCSLNACEVMGGRCQTKGGCSQGAVGDAHDYVCKDGGLECCVKLAEEPACMFQGSTQEGWYLSDGEERLCLAKCAGASLRCAGPSITSEGYYAVQGEGCDGSLVMRGRCSL
;
A
#
# COMPACT_ATOMS: atom_id res chain seq x y z
N MET A 1 -58.58 -23.23 12.75
CA MET A 1 -57.57 -23.52 13.79
C MET A 1 -57.16 -22.18 14.39
N ILE A 2 -57.94 -21.58 15.30
CA ILE A 2 -57.95 -21.70 16.77
C ILE A 2 -56.54 -21.52 17.40
N ARG A 3 -56.35 -20.38 18.08
CA ARG A 3 -55.18 -19.84 18.81
C ARG A 3 -54.92 -20.58 20.15
N PRO A 4 -53.78 -20.34 20.84
CA PRO A 4 -53.70 -19.23 21.85
C PRO A 4 -52.35 -18.45 21.73
N SER A 5 -52.18 -17.15 22.00
CA SER A 5 -52.69 -16.21 23.02
C SER A 5 -52.29 -16.52 24.47
N ILE A 6 -51.03 -16.30 24.85
CA ILE A 6 -50.52 -16.16 26.25
C ILE A 6 -49.19 -15.36 26.15
N GLY A 7 -48.85 -14.34 26.94
CA GLY A 7 -49.48 -13.67 28.05
C GLY A 7 -48.62 -12.45 28.43
N PHE A 8 -49.27 -11.33 28.73
CA PHE A 8 -48.69 -10.13 29.32
C PHE A 8 -48.16 -10.46 30.73
N LEU A 9 -46.92 -10.09 31.04
CA LEU A 9 -46.47 -9.95 32.43
C LEU A 9 -46.09 -8.49 32.67
N VAL A 10 -47.02 -7.76 33.31
CA VAL A 10 -46.81 -6.45 33.90
C VAL A 10 -46.13 -6.69 35.26
N ILE A 11 -44.89 -6.25 35.43
CA ILE A 11 -44.28 -6.16 36.77
C ILE A 11 -44.36 -4.71 37.22
N ALA A 12 -45.10 -4.54 38.31
CA ALA A 12 -45.39 -3.30 38.99
C ALA A 12 -44.14 -2.68 39.64
N SER A 13 -44.21 -1.35 39.71
CA SER A 13 -43.31 -0.43 40.39
C SER A 13 -43.04 -0.79 41.85
N VAL A 14 -41.78 -0.66 42.27
CA VAL A 14 -41.44 -0.43 43.68
C VAL A 14 -40.76 0.94 43.77
N LEU A 15 -41.51 1.90 44.30
CA LEU A 15 -41.00 3.14 44.87
C LEU A 15 -40.16 2.77 46.11
N SER A 16 -38.90 3.19 46.13
CA SER A 16 -38.11 3.24 47.36
C SER A 16 -37.81 4.70 47.71
N LEU A 17 -38.28 5.03 48.90
CA LEU A 17 -38.28 6.26 49.66
C LEU A 17 -36.98 7.08 49.60
N ALA A 18 -37.18 8.40 49.53
CA ALA A 18 -36.21 9.41 49.92
C ALA A 18 -35.80 9.23 51.39
N GLY A 19 -34.49 9.16 51.64
CA GLY A 19 -33.89 9.33 52.95
C GLY A 19 -32.90 10.50 52.90
N CYS A 20 -33.29 11.63 53.48
CA CYS A 20 -32.37 12.73 53.77
C CYS A 20 -31.48 12.30 54.94
N ALA A 21 -30.23 11.93 54.66
CA ALA A 21 -29.20 11.82 55.68
C ALA A 21 -28.36 13.10 55.63
N ASP A 22 -28.67 14.01 56.56
CA ASP A 22 -27.87 15.19 56.86
C ASP A 22 -26.65 14.72 57.68
N GLY A 23 -25.51 14.63 57.00
CA GLY A 23 -24.27 14.08 57.52
C GLY A 23 -23.11 14.99 57.16
N THR A 24 -22.96 16.06 57.96
CA THR A 24 -21.81 16.97 57.96
C THR A 24 -20.51 16.18 57.92
N THR A 25 -19.92 16.07 56.74
CA THR A 25 -18.60 15.47 56.53
C THR A 25 -17.57 16.59 56.59
N PRO A 26 -16.51 16.48 57.41
CA PRO A 26 -15.50 17.53 57.54
C PRO A 26 -14.82 17.81 56.20
N ALA A 27 -14.63 19.10 55.92
CA ALA A 27 -13.99 19.60 54.71
C ALA A 27 -12.63 18.93 54.49
N PRO A 28 -12.40 18.23 53.36
CA PRO A 28 -11.07 17.78 52.99
C PRO A 28 -10.21 19.00 52.65
N SER A 29 -9.03 19.06 53.28
CA SER A 29 -8.00 20.07 53.06
C SER A 29 -7.65 20.22 51.58
N PRO A 30 -7.48 21.44 51.06
CA PRO A 30 -7.03 21.68 49.69
C PRO A 30 -5.52 21.45 49.61
N SER A 31 -5.10 20.20 49.51
CA SER A 31 -3.78 19.83 49.00
C SER A 31 -3.93 19.35 47.57
N SER A 32 -4.31 20.28 46.67
CA SER A 32 -4.14 20.11 45.23
C SER A 32 -2.72 20.50 44.86
N GLU A 33 -1.78 19.65 45.22
CA GLU A 33 -0.54 19.51 44.47
C GLU A 33 -0.89 18.71 43.22
N LEU A 34 -1.54 19.39 42.26
CA LEU A 34 -1.65 18.95 40.87
C LEU A 34 -0.23 18.99 40.30
N ALA A 35 0.60 18.02 40.69
CA ALA A 35 1.72 17.61 39.89
C ALA A 35 1.11 17.09 38.58
N HIS A 36 0.94 17.99 37.62
CA HIS A 36 1.01 17.66 36.21
C HIS A 36 2.39 17.05 36.02
N ALA A 37 2.49 15.74 36.29
CA ALA A 37 3.46 14.92 35.64
C ALA A 37 3.14 15.09 34.15
N GLU A 38 3.82 16.05 33.53
CA GLU A 38 4.15 15.99 32.13
C GLU A 38 4.94 14.68 32.01
N GLU A 39 4.22 13.55 31.93
CA GLU A 39 4.73 12.34 31.35
C GLU A 39 5.06 12.75 29.92
N SER A 40 6.27 13.30 29.77
CA SER A 40 6.93 13.49 28.50
C SER A 40 6.65 12.22 27.74
N PHE A 41 5.87 12.35 26.68
CA PHE A 41 5.44 11.23 25.85
C PHE A 41 6.73 10.71 25.22
N SER A 42 7.45 9.88 25.96
CA SER A 42 8.73 9.35 25.56
C SER A 42 8.41 8.59 24.30
N SER A 43 8.95 9.08 23.19
CA SER A 43 8.77 8.53 21.85
C SER A 43 9.38 7.13 21.70
N SER A 44 9.56 6.38 22.80
CA SER A 44 9.71 4.94 22.75
C SER A 44 8.39 4.40 22.20
N VAL A 45 8.33 4.32 20.88
CA VAL A 45 7.44 3.45 20.14
C VAL A 45 7.55 2.11 20.84
N GLY A 46 6.51 1.71 21.56
CA GLY A 46 6.48 0.41 22.21
C GLY A 46 6.74 -0.66 21.17
N THR A 47 7.31 -1.80 21.57
CA THR A 47 7.57 -2.91 20.65
C THR A 47 6.32 -3.22 19.84
N ILE A 48 6.42 -3.02 18.52
CA ILE A 48 5.35 -3.31 17.57
C ILE A 48 5.29 -4.82 17.41
N ASP A 49 4.08 -5.38 17.52
CA ASP A 49 3.81 -6.78 17.23
C ASP A 49 3.59 -6.91 15.71
N PRO A 50 4.52 -7.53 14.95
CA PRO A 50 4.39 -7.64 13.50
C PRO A 50 3.15 -8.42 13.06
N GLU A 51 2.62 -9.32 13.91
CA GLU A 51 1.40 -10.07 13.60
C GLU A 51 0.14 -9.18 13.65
N LEU A 52 0.17 -8.08 14.39
CA LEU A 52 -0.94 -7.13 14.45
C LEU A 52 -0.97 -6.12 13.31
N ILE A 53 0.08 -6.05 12.49
CA ILE A 53 0.14 -5.11 11.36
C ILE A 53 -0.84 -5.54 10.27
N GLY A 54 -1.57 -4.58 9.73
CA GLY A 54 -2.53 -4.78 8.64
C GLY A 54 -3.91 -4.18 8.93
N THR A 55 -4.85 -4.46 8.03
CA THR A 55 -6.23 -3.97 8.13
C THR A 55 -7.16 -5.08 8.61
N PHE A 56 -7.96 -4.80 9.63
CA PHE A 56 -9.01 -5.66 10.16
C PHE A 56 -10.37 -5.02 9.92
N ARG A 57 -11.36 -5.82 9.54
CA ARG A 57 -12.74 -5.39 9.31
C ARG A 57 -13.68 -6.16 10.22
N GLY A 58 -14.62 -5.45 10.82
CA GLY A 58 -15.68 -6.01 11.65
C GLY A 58 -17.03 -5.82 10.98
N GLU A 59 -17.94 -6.76 11.18
CA GLU A 59 -19.37 -6.51 10.95
C GLU A 59 -19.86 -5.62 12.10
N ALA A 60 -20.01 -4.32 11.86
CA ALA A 60 -20.61 -3.45 12.86
C ALA A 60 -22.12 -3.74 12.92
N VAL A 61 -22.55 -4.24 14.07
CA VAL A 61 -23.96 -4.55 14.33
C VAL A 61 -24.63 -3.36 15.02
N GLN A 62 -23.85 -2.48 15.66
CA GLN A 62 -24.34 -1.34 16.43
C GLN A 62 -23.57 -0.05 16.16
N ILE A 63 -24.25 1.07 16.42
CA ILE A 63 -23.67 2.42 16.35
C ILE A 63 -22.54 2.53 17.40
N GLY A 64 -21.42 3.11 17.00
CA GLY A 64 -20.22 3.28 17.82
C GLY A 64 -19.31 2.05 17.87
N GLU A 65 -19.64 0.98 17.13
CA GLU A 65 -18.74 -0.16 16.96
C GLU A 65 -17.71 0.09 15.86
N LEU A 66 -16.51 -0.46 16.04
CA LEU A 66 -15.44 -0.44 15.04
C LEU A 66 -15.86 -1.27 13.82
N THR A 67 -15.84 -0.65 12.65
CA THR A 67 -16.02 -1.31 11.35
C THR A 67 -14.67 -1.66 10.72
N LEU A 68 -13.64 -0.85 10.98
CA LEU A 68 -12.32 -0.97 10.38
C LEU A 68 -11.25 -0.55 11.39
N LEU A 69 -10.14 -1.28 11.42
CA LEU A 69 -8.92 -0.91 12.16
C LEU A 69 -7.70 -1.28 11.31
N ALA A 70 -6.93 -0.29 10.88
CA ALA A 70 -5.65 -0.48 10.21
C ALA A 70 -4.51 -0.09 11.17
N LEU A 71 -3.63 -1.04 11.49
CA LEU A 71 -2.44 -0.84 12.33
C LEU A 71 -1.19 -0.88 11.45
N LYS A 72 -0.35 0.15 11.54
CA LYS A 72 0.83 0.35 10.69
C LYS A 72 2.14 0.11 11.45
N THR A 73 3.21 -0.20 10.72
CA THR A 73 4.56 -0.50 11.26
C THR A 73 5.26 0.72 11.84
N ASP A 74 4.77 1.93 11.57
CA ASP A 74 5.31 3.18 12.11
C ASP A 74 4.64 3.61 13.44
N GLY A 75 3.75 2.77 13.98
CA GLY A 75 3.00 3.05 15.20
C GLY A 75 1.78 3.95 14.98
N THR A 76 1.42 4.26 13.73
CA THR A 76 0.17 4.98 13.41
C THR A 76 -0.98 4.01 13.15
N PHE A 77 -2.21 4.51 13.27
CA PHE A 77 -3.41 3.74 12.95
C PHE A 77 -4.41 4.58 12.15
N HIS A 78 -5.34 3.88 11.52
CA HIS A 78 -6.62 4.43 11.08
C HIS A 78 -7.75 3.53 11.61
N TYR A 79 -8.85 4.10 12.09
CA TYR A 79 -10.04 3.30 12.40
C TYR A 79 -11.30 4.00 11.90
N GLY A 80 -12.28 3.18 11.53
CA GLY A 80 -13.64 3.62 11.21
C GLY A 80 -14.64 3.06 12.21
N MET A 81 -15.65 3.87 12.56
CA MET A 81 -16.79 3.44 13.39
C MET A 81 -18.12 3.59 12.66
N ALA A 82 -19.05 2.68 12.94
CA ALA A 82 -20.43 2.80 12.50
C ALA A 82 -21.11 4.00 13.19
N ILE A 83 -21.71 4.89 12.40
CA ILE A 83 -22.50 6.02 12.91
C ILE A 83 -23.92 6.00 12.37
N LEU A 84 -24.85 6.64 13.10
CA LEU A 84 -26.22 6.84 12.65
C LEU A 84 -26.39 8.23 12.06
N CYS A 85 -26.95 8.30 10.86
CA CYS A 85 -27.37 9.56 10.27
C CYS A 85 -28.68 10.04 10.85
N ALA A 86 -28.68 11.25 11.39
CA ALA A 86 -29.89 11.89 11.90
C ALA A 86 -30.86 12.30 10.78
N SER A 87 -30.36 12.58 9.56
CA SER A 87 -31.17 13.04 8.44
C SER A 87 -30.94 12.20 7.18
N PRO A 88 -31.89 11.34 6.75
CA PRO A 88 -31.92 10.85 5.38
C PRO A 88 -32.09 12.04 4.40
N PRO A 89 -31.69 11.91 3.11
CA PRO A 89 -31.31 10.69 2.39
C PRO A 89 -29.79 10.44 2.26
N ALA A 90 -28.93 11.30 2.81
CA ALA A 90 -27.49 11.16 2.63
C ALA A 90 -26.91 10.07 3.57
N PRO A 91 -26.18 9.07 3.06
CA PRO A 91 -25.38 8.20 3.91
C PRO A 91 -24.25 9.02 4.51
N CYS A 92 -24.06 8.90 5.81
CA CYS A 92 -22.89 9.41 6.51
C CYS A 92 -21.83 8.32 6.35
N GLY A 93 -20.65 8.70 5.88
CA GLY A 93 -19.50 7.81 5.97
C GLY A 93 -19.24 7.40 7.43
N PRO A 94 -18.47 6.32 7.66
CA PRO A 94 -18.00 6.01 9.00
C PRO A 94 -17.33 7.24 9.64
N ALA A 95 -17.39 7.31 10.98
CA ALA A 95 -16.56 8.27 11.69
C ALA A 95 -15.13 7.72 11.71
N ASP A 96 -14.29 8.31 10.87
CA ASP A 96 -12.90 7.92 10.70
C ASP A 96 -11.98 8.76 11.58
N GLU A 97 -10.98 8.14 12.18
CA GLU A 97 -9.97 8.82 12.99
C GLU A 97 -8.59 8.19 12.76
N ASP A 98 -7.59 9.06 12.60
CA ASP A 98 -6.17 8.70 12.52
C ASP A 98 -5.44 9.07 13.82
N GLY A 99 -4.36 8.37 14.10
CA GLY A 99 -3.54 8.69 15.25
C GLY A 99 -2.38 7.73 15.47
N PHE A 100 -1.97 7.61 16.73
CA PHE A 100 -0.89 6.74 17.18
C PHE A 100 -1.44 5.65 18.08
N TYR A 101 -0.92 4.43 17.97
CA TYR A 101 -1.28 3.35 18.88
C TYR A 101 -0.10 2.91 19.72
N LYS A 102 -0.39 2.36 20.90
CA LYS A 102 0.57 1.67 21.75
C LYS A 102 0.05 0.29 22.09
N LEU A 103 0.94 -0.68 22.07
CA LEU A 103 0.68 -2.02 22.61
C LEU A 103 1.17 -2.07 24.05
N VAL A 104 0.26 -2.35 24.97
CA VAL A 104 0.57 -2.39 26.41
C VAL A 104 0.23 -3.78 26.93
N GLN A 105 1.17 -4.41 27.64
CA GLN A 105 0.93 -5.65 28.35
C GLN A 105 0.78 -5.35 29.85
N ARG A 106 -0.33 -5.80 30.46
CA ARG A 106 -0.52 -5.73 31.91
C ARG A 106 -0.91 -7.12 32.42
N GLN A 107 -0.05 -7.70 33.25
CA GLN A 107 -0.22 -9.07 33.75
C GLN A 107 -0.35 -10.07 32.58
N LYS A 108 -1.56 -10.63 32.40
CA LYS A 108 -1.89 -11.62 31.36
C LYS A 108 -2.69 -11.03 30.20
N SER A 109 -3.03 -9.74 30.25
CA SER A 109 -3.85 -9.06 29.25
C SER A 109 -2.99 -8.18 28.36
N ARG A 110 -3.34 -8.12 27.07
CA ARG A 110 -2.72 -7.28 26.05
C ARG A 110 -3.72 -6.22 25.60
N PHE A 111 -3.25 -4.99 25.45
CA PHE A 111 -4.07 -3.83 25.13
C PHE A 111 -3.56 -3.10 23.90
N ILE A 112 -4.47 -2.62 23.07
CA ILE A 112 -4.24 -1.59 22.05
C ILE A 112 -4.80 -0.29 22.61
N GLU A 113 -3.94 0.69 22.85
CA GLU A 113 -4.30 2.04 23.26
C GLU A 113 -4.22 2.96 22.05
N LEU A 114 -5.33 3.59 21.67
CA LEU A 114 -5.42 4.49 20.52
C LEU A 114 -5.39 5.94 21.00
N TYR A 115 -4.47 6.73 20.48
CA TYR A 115 -4.28 8.14 20.77
C TYR A 115 -4.49 8.97 19.52
N ASN A 116 -5.19 10.10 19.61
CA ASN A 116 -5.28 11.00 18.46
C ASN A 116 -3.93 11.70 18.18
N MET A 117 -3.90 12.52 17.13
CA MET A 117 -2.73 13.31 16.73
C MET A 117 -2.23 14.31 17.81
N LYS A 118 -3.04 14.59 18.84
CA LYS A 118 -2.67 15.44 19.99
C LYS A 118 -2.15 14.63 21.19
N GLY A 119 -2.01 13.31 21.06
CA GLY A 119 -1.59 12.42 22.14
C GLY A 119 -2.68 12.15 23.19
N ILE A 120 -3.94 12.48 22.91
CA ILE A 120 -5.06 12.23 23.83
C ILE A 120 -5.57 10.82 23.61
N LEU A 121 -5.67 10.02 24.68
CA LEU A 121 -6.23 8.67 24.64
C LEU A 121 -7.71 8.72 24.20
N ARG A 122 -8.04 7.99 23.13
CA ARG A 122 -9.39 7.92 22.54
C ARG A 122 -10.11 6.64 22.89
N ALA A 123 -9.39 5.52 22.88
CA ALA A 123 -9.93 4.21 23.18
C ALA A 123 -8.84 3.27 23.72
N ARG A 124 -9.25 2.32 24.57
CA ARG A 124 -8.40 1.22 25.02
C ARG A 124 -9.12 -0.10 24.80
N PHE A 125 -8.53 -0.95 23.97
CA PHE A 125 -9.05 -2.28 23.68
C PHE A 125 -8.17 -3.34 24.31
N GLU A 126 -8.75 -4.25 25.09
CA GLU A 126 -8.10 -5.53 25.36
C GLU A 126 -8.27 -6.42 24.12
N TYR A 127 -7.21 -7.12 23.71
CA TYR A 127 -7.25 -7.91 22.48
C TYR A 127 -6.66 -9.32 22.62
N MET A 128 -7.11 -10.21 21.72
CA MET A 128 -6.54 -11.52 21.45
C MET A 128 -6.45 -11.70 19.93
N LEU A 129 -5.24 -11.97 19.43
CA LEU A 129 -5.02 -12.32 18.02
C LEU A 129 -4.89 -13.83 17.88
N GLY A 130 -5.61 -14.42 16.93
CA GLY A 130 -5.49 -15.83 16.55
C GLY A 130 -5.70 -16.00 15.05
N GLY A 131 -4.62 -16.31 14.32
CA GLY A 131 -4.62 -16.27 12.85
C GLY A 131 -5.05 -14.89 12.34
N ASP A 132 -6.06 -14.86 11.49
CA ASP A 132 -6.61 -13.63 10.92
C ASP A 132 -7.75 -13.01 11.74
N THR A 133 -8.08 -13.57 12.90
CA THR A 133 -9.14 -13.04 13.75
C THR A 133 -8.57 -12.23 14.91
N LEU A 134 -8.83 -10.92 14.89
CA LEU A 134 -8.56 -10.01 15.99
C LEU A 134 -9.80 -9.88 16.87
N ARG A 135 -9.76 -10.48 18.05
CA ARG A 135 -10.83 -10.31 19.05
C ARG A 135 -10.52 -9.15 19.95
N MET A 136 -11.47 -8.24 20.14
CA MET A 136 -11.28 -7.00 20.89
C MET A 136 -12.45 -6.73 21.83
N ARG A 137 -12.19 -6.12 22.98
CA ARG A 137 -13.24 -5.48 23.79
C ARG A 137 -12.77 -4.14 24.30
N ARG A 138 -13.65 -3.15 24.28
CA ARG A 138 -13.37 -1.81 24.81
C ARG A 138 -13.34 -1.85 26.34
N THR A 139 -12.38 -1.18 26.98
CA THR A 139 -12.18 -1.25 28.44
C THR A 139 -12.31 0.10 29.15
N ASP A 140 -12.21 1.21 28.42
CA ASP A 140 -12.36 2.57 28.93
C ASP A 140 -13.81 2.96 29.26
N THR A 141 -14.80 2.19 28.81
CA THR A 141 -16.24 2.43 29.04
C THR A 141 -16.90 1.40 29.99
N GLY A 142 -16.13 0.70 30.81
CA GLY A 142 -16.67 -0.23 31.82
C GLY A 142 -16.80 -1.69 31.36
N GLY A 143 -16.01 -2.12 30.36
CA GLY A 143 -15.92 -3.52 29.94
C GLY A 143 -16.96 -3.93 28.90
N GLY A 144 -16.70 -3.55 27.64
CA GLY A 144 -17.53 -3.92 26.50
C GLY A 144 -17.52 -5.43 26.20
N GLN A 145 -18.46 -5.85 25.36
CA GLN A 145 -18.49 -7.22 24.84
C GLN A 145 -17.29 -7.48 23.93
N TRP A 146 -16.82 -8.73 23.93
CA TRP A 146 -15.84 -9.19 22.94
C TRP A 146 -16.48 -9.18 21.55
N ARG A 147 -15.77 -8.58 20.60
CA ARG A 147 -16.08 -8.56 19.18
C ARG A 147 -14.93 -9.15 18.39
N SER A 148 -15.21 -9.65 17.20
CA SER A 148 -14.22 -10.20 16.29
C SER A 148 -14.12 -9.29 15.06
N MET A 149 -12.89 -9.04 14.63
CA MET A 149 -12.58 -8.43 13.34
C MET A 149 -11.71 -9.42 12.57
N ILE A 150 -11.92 -9.50 11.26
CA ILE A 150 -11.19 -10.40 10.36
C ILE A 150 -10.19 -9.57 9.57
N ARG A 151 -8.96 -10.07 9.43
CA ARG A 151 -7.95 -9.47 8.57
C ARG A 151 -8.48 -9.40 7.14
N SER A 152 -8.39 -8.22 6.56
CA SER A 152 -8.77 -7.94 5.18
C SER A 152 -7.57 -8.21 4.27
N GLU A 153 -7.80 -8.85 3.12
CA GLU A 153 -6.81 -8.89 2.04
C GLU A 153 -6.58 -7.49 1.46
N ASP A 154 -7.63 -6.67 1.44
CA ASP A 154 -7.58 -5.26 1.06
C ASP A 154 -7.06 -4.40 2.21
N ALA A 155 -5.79 -3.99 2.15
CA ALA A 155 -5.22 -3.05 3.11
C ALA A 155 -5.72 -1.63 2.87
N TRP A 156 -6.08 -0.93 3.94
CA TRP A 156 -6.62 0.41 3.90
C TRP A 156 -5.53 1.46 3.61
N CYS A 157 -5.85 2.56 2.94
CA CYS A 157 -4.95 3.71 2.86
C CYS A 157 -5.73 5.02 2.77
N ALA A 158 -5.13 6.11 3.23
CA ALA A 158 -5.54 7.46 2.83
C ALA A 158 -4.58 8.01 1.76
N LEU A 159 -3.31 7.60 1.82
CA LEU A 159 -2.26 7.98 0.88
C LEU A 159 -1.42 6.76 0.48
N PRO A 160 -0.77 6.79 -0.70
CA PRO A 160 0.15 5.73 -1.12
C PRO A 160 1.22 5.33 -0.09
N SER A 161 1.70 6.28 0.72
CA SER A 161 2.70 6.02 1.76
C SER A 161 2.20 5.08 2.87
N ASP A 162 0.88 5.00 3.09
CA ASP A 162 0.29 4.12 4.10
C ASP A 162 0.45 2.63 3.76
N CYS A 163 0.58 2.30 2.48
CA CYS A 163 0.70 0.93 2.01
C CYS A 163 2.08 0.34 2.33
N GLY A 164 3.14 1.16 2.23
CA GLY A 164 4.50 0.75 2.55
C GLY A 164 4.71 0.43 4.04
N VAL A 165 3.83 0.89 4.91
CA VAL A 165 3.88 0.65 6.37
C VAL A 165 2.85 -0.38 6.84
N GLN A 166 2.28 -1.19 5.94
CA GLN A 166 1.30 -2.24 6.29
C GLN A 166 1.79 -3.65 6.04
N ASN A 167 3.11 -3.83 5.96
CA ASN A 167 3.74 -5.15 5.75
C ASN A 167 3.17 -5.91 4.54
N LEU A 168 2.82 -5.15 3.49
CA LEU A 168 2.32 -5.71 2.24
C LEU A 168 3.49 -6.20 1.41
N ASN A 169 3.29 -7.32 0.71
CA ASN A 169 4.25 -7.77 -0.29
C ASN A 169 4.20 -6.78 -1.46
N GLU A 170 5.27 -6.03 -1.64
CA GLU A 170 5.43 -5.27 -2.86
C GLU A 170 5.56 -6.26 -4.03
N GLY A 171 4.84 -6.05 -5.13
CA GLY A 171 4.82 -6.99 -6.26
C GLY A 171 6.21 -7.29 -6.86
N THR A 172 6.28 -8.26 -7.77
CA THR A 172 7.54 -8.72 -8.39
C THR A 172 8.17 -7.72 -9.37
N CYS A 173 7.46 -6.66 -9.71
CA CYS A 173 7.88 -5.60 -10.62
C CYS A 173 8.39 -4.39 -9.83
N ALA A 174 9.21 -3.56 -10.47
CA ALA A 174 9.40 -2.21 -9.97
C ALA A 174 8.09 -1.43 -10.09
N GLY A 175 7.76 -0.64 -9.10
CA GLY A 175 6.49 0.04 -9.05
C GLY A 175 6.37 0.93 -7.82
N ALA A 176 5.17 1.46 -7.64
CA ALA A 176 4.83 2.22 -6.46
C ALA A 176 3.47 1.76 -5.94
N TRP A 177 3.28 1.90 -4.64
CA TRP A 177 1.96 1.83 -4.07
C TRP A 177 1.10 2.97 -4.61
N ASP A 178 -0.17 2.68 -4.83
CA ASP A 178 -1.24 3.60 -5.12
C ASP A 178 -2.35 3.39 -4.07
N CYS A 179 -3.19 4.40 -3.88
CA CYS A 179 -4.30 4.35 -2.95
C CYS A 179 -5.62 4.63 -3.69
N VAL A 180 -6.31 3.56 -4.09
CA VAL A 180 -7.51 3.65 -4.91
C VAL A 180 -8.72 3.27 -4.06
N TRP A 181 -9.65 4.22 -3.88
CA TRP A 181 -10.86 4.04 -3.04
C TRP A 181 -10.57 3.59 -1.61
N GLY A 182 -9.44 4.03 -1.06
CA GLY A 182 -9.02 3.68 0.30
C GLY A 182 -8.47 2.26 0.43
N VAL A 183 -8.04 1.66 -0.68
CA VAL A 183 -7.40 0.35 -0.73
C VAL A 183 -6.03 0.46 -1.42
N CYS A 184 -5.04 -0.21 -0.84
CA CYS A 184 -3.69 -0.29 -1.38
C CYS A 184 -3.63 -1.14 -2.64
N ASP A 185 -3.09 -0.57 -3.71
CA ASP A 185 -2.85 -1.24 -4.99
C ASP A 185 -1.38 -1.05 -5.37
N TYR A 186 -0.64 -2.11 -5.69
CA TYR A 186 0.75 -1.98 -6.15
C TYR A 186 0.78 -1.91 -7.67
N ARG A 187 1.08 -0.72 -8.20
CA ARG A 187 1.17 -0.53 -9.64
C ARG A 187 2.59 -0.71 -10.10
N CYS A 188 2.80 -1.74 -10.92
CA CYS A 188 4.02 -1.86 -11.71
C CYS A 188 4.16 -0.61 -12.57
N SER A 189 5.22 0.16 -12.37
CA SER A 189 5.66 1.12 -13.36
C SER A 189 6.63 0.39 -14.30
N LEU A 190 6.62 0.77 -15.58
CA LEU A 190 7.70 0.34 -16.46
C LEU A 190 9.00 0.85 -15.82
N ASN A 191 9.84 -0.06 -15.34
CA ASN A 191 11.19 0.33 -14.93
C ASN A 191 11.96 0.81 -16.17
N ALA A 192 13.08 1.50 -15.95
CA ALA A 192 13.91 1.98 -17.04
C ALA A 192 14.26 0.84 -18.05
N CYS A 193 14.41 -0.40 -17.56
CA CYS A 193 14.64 -1.57 -18.43
C CYS A 193 13.47 -1.82 -19.38
N GLU A 194 12.26 -1.87 -18.86
CA GLU A 194 11.03 -2.14 -19.61
C GLU A 194 10.65 -0.98 -20.54
N VAL A 195 10.94 0.27 -20.16
CA VAL A 195 10.81 1.44 -21.04
C VAL A 195 11.68 1.30 -22.29
N MET A 196 12.85 0.66 -22.16
CA MET A 196 13.75 0.37 -23.28
C MET A 196 13.44 -0.96 -24.00
N GLY A 197 12.28 -1.58 -23.71
CA GLY A 197 11.88 -2.85 -24.30
C GLY A 197 12.60 -4.07 -23.72
N GLY A 198 13.33 -3.90 -22.61
CA GLY A 198 13.98 -4.98 -21.88
C GLY A 198 13.06 -5.68 -20.88
N ARG A 199 13.59 -6.75 -20.25
CA ARG A 199 12.94 -7.47 -19.15
C ARG A 199 13.96 -7.73 -18.05
N CYS A 200 13.57 -7.51 -16.79
CA CYS A 200 14.38 -7.91 -15.64
C CYS A 200 14.41 -9.44 -15.53
N GLN A 201 15.61 -10.03 -15.51
CA GLN A 201 15.82 -11.47 -15.38
C GLN A 201 16.87 -11.77 -14.33
N THR A 202 16.93 -13.00 -13.82
CA THR A 202 18.01 -13.43 -12.92
C THR A 202 19.36 -13.29 -13.60
N LYS A 203 20.40 -12.91 -12.85
CA LYS A 203 21.77 -12.81 -13.36
C LYS A 203 22.20 -14.04 -14.17
N GLY A 204 22.64 -13.84 -15.42
CA GLY A 204 23.01 -14.90 -16.38
C GLY A 204 21.83 -15.47 -17.17
N GLY A 205 20.61 -14.96 -16.97
CA GLY A 205 19.39 -15.41 -17.67
C GLY A 205 19.23 -14.81 -19.07
N CYS A 206 19.98 -13.75 -19.40
CA CYS A 206 19.87 -13.03 -20.67
C CYS A 206 20.45 -13.83 -21.86
N SER A 207 19.71 -14.83 -22.33
CA SER A 207 20.14 -15.75 -23.40
C SER A 207 19.94 -15.20 -24.82
N GLN A 208 19.10 -14.18 -25.01
CA GLN A 208 18.73 -13.60 -26.31
C GLN A 208 18.88 -12.08 -26.37
N GLY A 209 19.69 -11.49 -25.48
CA GLY A 209 19.84 -10.05 -25.39
C GLY A 209 21.19 -9.63 -24.85
N ALA A 210 21.37 -8.34 -24.68
CA ALA A 210 22.50 -7.80 -23.96
C ALA A 210 22.04 -7.40 -22.56
N VAL A 211 22.87 -7.73 -21.59
CA VAL A 211 22.73 -7.21 -20.24
C VAL A 211 22.99 -5.71 -20.31
N GLY A 212 21.93 -4.90 -20.18
CA GLY A 212 22.04 -3.45 -19.98
C GLY A 212 22.95 -3.18 -18.78
N ASP A 213 23.67 -2.05 -18.76
CA ASP A 213 24.42 -1.71 -17.55
C ASP A 213 23.42 -1.64 -16.38
N ALA A 214 23.67 -2.41 -15.33
CA ALA A 214 22.83 -2.45 -14.14
C ALA A 214 22.73 -1.07 -13.45
N HIS A 215 23.67 -0.16 -13.73
CA HIS A 215 23.64 1.22 -13.27
C HIS A 215 22.62 2.09 -14.02
N ASP A 216 22.34 1.76 -15.29
CA ASP A 216 21.40 2.51 -16.13
C ASP A 216 19.96 1.98 -15.99
N TYR A 217 19.80 0.72 -15.59
CA TYR A 217 18.51 0.03 -15.55
C TYR A 217 18.33 -0.75 -14.23
N VAL A 218 17.81 -0.06 -13.21
CA VAL A 218 17.59 -0.66 -11.88
C VAL A 218 16.39 -1.60 -11.92
N CYS A 219 16.66 -2.91 -11.92
CA CYS A 219 15.68 -3.93 -11.55
C CYS A 219 15.53 -3.95 -10.03
N LYS A 220 14.29 -4.16 -9.54
CA LYS A 220 13.91 -3.96 -8.13
C LYS A 220 14.76 -4.76 -7.13
N ASP A 221 15.15 -5.97 -7.51
CA ASP A 221 15.96 -6.84 -6.67
C ASP A 221 17.40 -6.82 -7.18
N GLY A 222 18.37 -6.53 -6.31
CA GLY A 222 19.81 -6.49 -6.65
C GLY A 222 20.40 -7.81 -7.17
N GLY A 223 19.57 -8.85 -7.37
CA GLY A 223 19.92 -10.10 -8.04
C GLY A 223 19.39 -10.22 -9.49
N LEU A 224 18.64 -9.22 -9.97
CA LEU A 224 18.12 -9.16 -11.34
C LEU A 224 18.98 -8.24 -12.20
N GLU A 225 19.16 -8.62 -13.45
CA GLU A 225 19.81 -7.82 -14.49
C GLU A 225 18.79 -7.44 -15.58
N CYS A 226 18.94 -6.26 -16.16
CA CYS A 226 18.12 -5.83 -17.28
C CYS A 226 18.57 -6.53 -18.55
N CYS A 227 17.75 -7.43 -19.10
CA CYS A 227 17.99 -8.04 -20.40
C CYS A 227 17.24 -7.26 -21.47
N VAL A 228 17.96 -6.46 -22.24
CA VAL A 228 17.40 -5.74 -23.39
C VAL A 228 17.59 -6.61 -24.62
N LYS A 229 16.52 -6.82 -25.40
CA LYS A 229 16.66 -7.50 -26.70
C LYS A 229 17.65 -6.70 -27.53
N LEU A 230 18.72 -7.35 -27.99
CA LEU A 230 19.64 -6.72 -28.92
C LEU A 230 18.85 -6.38 -30.18
N ALA A 231 19.03 -5.16 -30.68
CA ALA A 231 18.39 -4.81 -31.93
C ALA A 231 19.10 -5.61 -33.03
N GLU A 232 18.34 -6.46 -33.72
CA GLU A 232 18.86 -7.27 -34.82
C GLU A 232 19.36 -6.33 -35.91
N GLU A 233 20.55 -6.60 -36.47
CA GLU A 233 21.14 -5.75 -37.48
C GLU A 233 20.15 -5.57 -38.66
N PRO A 234 19.79 -4.33 -39.02
CA PRO A 234 18.88 -4.10 -40.12
C PRO A 234 19.43 -4.72 -41.40
N ALA A 235 18.57 -5.38 -42.16
CA ALA A 235 18.96 -5.99 -43.43
C ALA A 235 18.65 -5.03 -44.58
N CYS A 236 19.58 -4.90 -45.52
CA CYS A 236 19.26 -4.20 -46.77
C CYS A 236 18.53 -5.17 -47.70
N MET A 237 17.29 -4.82 -48.07
CA MET A 237 16.41 -5.69 -48.86
C MET A 237 16.01 -5.04 -50.19
N PHE A 238 15.47 -5.86 -51.10
CA PHE A 238 14.93 -5.45 -52.39
C PHE A 238 15.94 -4.75 -53.33
N GLN A 239 17.18 -5.23 -53.34
CA GLN A 239 18.27 -4.71 -54.18
C GLN A 239 17.86 -4.54 -55.65
N GLY A 240 18.10 -3.35 -56.22
CA GLY A 240 17.80 -3.04 -57.62
C GLY A 240 16.34 -2.66 -57.89
N SER A 241 15.51 -2.51 -56.85
CA SER A 241 14.11 -2.09 -56.98
C SER A 241 13.87 -0.68 -56.44
N THR A 242 12.69 -0.12 -56.71
CA THR A 242 12.26 1.16 -56.09
C THR A 242 11.95 1.04 -54.59
N GLN A 243 11.96 -0.18 -54.05
CA GLN A 243 11.78 -0.47 -52.61
C GLN A 243 13.09 -0.82 -51.92
N GLU A 244 14.23 -0.66 -52.60
CA GLU A 244 15.55 -0.90 -52.03
C GLU A 244 15.79 -0.01 -50.80
N GLY A 245 16.22 -0.61 -49.69
CA GLY A 245 16.44 0.10 -48.44
C GLY A 245 16.73 -0.79 -47.25
N TRP A 246 16.86 -0.18 -46.07
CA TRP A 246 17.06 -0.86 -44.80
C TRP A 246 15.73 -1.22 -44.14
N TYR A 247 15.62 -2.46 -43.67
CA TYR A 247 14.45 -3.01 -43.02
C TYR A 247 14.83 -3.60 -41.67
N LEU A 248 13.87 -3.69 -40.75
CA LEU A 248 14.02 -4.59 -39.61
C LEU A 248 14.31 -6.00 -40.12
N SER A 249 15.01 -6.80 -39.31
CA SER A 249 15.44 -8.15 -39.68
C SER A 249 14.29 -9.11 -39.99
N ASP A 250 13.08 -8.83 -39.52
CA ASP A 250 11.85 -9.55 -39.87
C ASP A 250 11.33 -9.22 -41.29
N GLY A 251 11.87 -8.18 -41.92
CA GLY A 251 11.52 -7.71 -43.25
C GLY A 251 10.16 -7.02 -43.36
N GLU A 252 9.45 -6.82 -42.25
CA GLU A 252 8.09 -6.26 -42.27
C GLU A 252 8.09 -4.73 -42.24
N GLU A 253 9.05 -4.13 -41.53
CA GLU A 253 9.13 -2.67 -41.37
C GLU A 253 10.33 -2.08 -42.13
N ARG A 254 10.04 -1.16 -43.06
CA ARG A 254 11.07 -0.38 -43.76
C ARG A 254 11.51 0.80 -42.91
N LEU A 255 12.78 0.82 -42.53
CA LEU A 255 13.39 1.90 -41.74
C LEU A 255 13.69 3.11 -42.62
N CYS A 256 14.34 2.90 -43.77
CA CYS A 256 14.65 3.98 -44.71
C CYS A 256 15.01 3.45 -46.12
N LEU A 257 14.90 4.32 -47.13
CA LEU A 257 15.32 4.03 -48.50
C LEU A 257 16.82 4.29 -48.67
N ALA A 258 17.52 3.32 -49.25
CA ALA A 258 18.96 3.35 -49.48
C ALA A 258 19.34 2.41 -50.61
N LYS A 259 20.51 2.60 -51.24
CA LYS A 259 21.06 1.60 -52.17
C LYS A 259 21.87 0.60 -51.38
N CYS A 260 21.55 -0.69 -51.47
CA CYS A 260 22.24 -1.77 -50.76
C CYS A 260 23.66 -1.99 -51.28
N ALA A 261 23.89 -1.75 -52.58
CA ALA A 261 25.20 -1.95 -53.19
C ALA A 261 26.23 -0.99 -52.60
N GLY A 262 27.16 -1.54 -51.80
CA GLY A 262 28.23 -0.78 -51.15
C GLY A 262 27.82 -0.14 -49.83
N ALA A 263 26.54 -0.21 -49.43
CA ALA A 263 26.11 0.34 -48.16
C ALA A 263 26.52 -0.55 -46.99
N SER A 264 27.11 0.06 -45.98
CA SER A 264 27.40 -0.58 -44.70
C SER A 264 26.70 0.17 -43.57
N LEU A 265 26.20 -0.58 -42.58
CA LEU A 265 25.81 0.00 -41.31
C LEU A 265 27.03 0.01 -40.41
N ARG A 266 27.18 1.09 -39.66
CA ARG A 266 28.12 1.13 -38.53
C ARG A 266 27.31 1.18 -37.26
N CYS A 267 27.56 0.21 -36.38
CA CYS A 267 27.23 0.41 -34.99
C CYS A 267 28.12 1.51 -34.42
N ALA A 268 27.53 2.56 -33.90
CA ALA A 268 28.25 3.60 -33.19
C ALA A 268 27.60 3.86 -31.83
N GLY A 269 28.42 4.06 -30.80
CA GLY A 269 27.96 4.58 -29.51
C GLY A 269 29.12 4.86 -28.55
N PRO A 270 29.35 6.13 -28.18
CA PRO A 270 30.07 6.42 -26.94
C PRO A 270 29.37 7.45 -26.03
N SER A 271 28.11 7.84 -26.29
CA SER A 271 27.38 8.74 -25.39
C SER A 271 25.98 8.22 -25.06
N ILE A 272 25.58 8.48 -23.80
CA ILE A 272 24.36 8.10 -23.06
C ILE A 272 23.00 8.40 -23.74
N THR A 273 22.94 8.81 -25.01
CA THR A 273 21.68 9.23 -25.65
C THR A 273 21.37 8.63 -27.03
N SER A 274 22.29 7.88 -27.66
CA SER A 274 21.98 7.26 -28.97
C SER A 274 22.92 6.12 -29.37
N GLU A 275 22.80 4.95 -28.73
CA GLU A 275 23.30 3.70 -29.34
C GLU A 275 22.37 3.29 -30.51
N GLY A 276 22.95 2.93 -31.65
CA GLY A 276 22.18 2.53 -32.81
C GLY A 276 23.00 2.19 -34.05
N TYR A 277 22.31 1.75 -35.09
CA TYR A 277 22.87 1.53 -36.42
C TYR A 277 22.74 2.80 -37.24
N TYR A 278 23.87 3.28 -37.77
CA TYR A 278 23.94 4.46 -38.61
C TYR A 278 24.36 4.05 -40.02
N ALA A 279 23.70 4.62 -41.03
CA ALA A 279 24.17 4.52 -42.40
C ALA A 279 25.46 5.35 -42.55
N VAL A 280 26.43 4.86 -43.32
CA VAL A 280 27.60 5.67 -43.69
C VAL A 280 27.15 6.84 -44.56
N GLN A 281 27.71 8.02 -44.31
CA GLN A 281 27.37 9.24 -45.05
C GLN A 281 27.54 9.03 -46.56
N GLY A 282 26.49 9.29 -47.34
CA GLY A 282 26.47 9.12 -48.79
C GLY A 282 25.98 7.76 -49.30
N GLU A 283 25.69 6.80 -48.43
CA GLU A 283 25.23 5.44 -48.79
C GLU A 283 23.70 5.24 -48.67
N GLY A 284 22.95 6.34 -48.52
CA GLY A 284 21.50 6.34 -48.27
C GLY A 284 21.17 6.69 -46.81
N CYS A 285 19.94 7.13 -46.58
CA CYS A 285 19.47 7.68 -45.29
C CYS A 285 20.31 8.86 -44.75
N ASP A 286 21.13 9.48 -45.60
CA ASP A 286 21.93 10.70 -45.38
C ASP A 286 22.81 10.72 -44.10
N GLY A 287 23.35 9.57 -43.68
CA GLY A 287 24.12 9.48 -42.44
C GLY A 287 23.28 9.55 -41.17
N SER A 288 21.95 9.41 -41.31
CA SER A 288 21.00 9.43 -40.21
C SER A 288 21.02 8.11 -39.44
N LEU A 289 20.53 8.19 -38.20
CA LEU A 289 20.20 7.04 -37.37
C LEU A 289 19.15 6.18 -38.09
N VAL A 290 19.53 4.95 -38.46
CA VAL A 290 18.65 3.99 -39.14
C VAL A 290 17.78 3.25 -38.13
N MET A 291 18.36 2.89 -36.99
CA MET A 291 17.64 2.21 -35.91
C MET A 291 18.26 2.54 -34.55
N ARG A 292 17.42 2.87 -33.56
CA ARG A 292 17.82 2.96 -32.15
C ARG A 292 17.89 1.57 -31.54
N GLY A 293 18.96 1.28 -30.82
CA GLY A 293 19.11 0.02 -30.11
C GLY A 293 20.56 -0.34 -29.90
N ARG A 294 20.83 -1.09 -28.84
CA ARG A 294 22.17 -1.62 -28.57
C ARG A 294 22.51 -2.65 -29.64
N CYS A 295 23.61 -2.44 -30.35
CA CYS A 295 24.06 -3.36 -31.39
C CYS A 295 24.63 -4.64 -30.77
N SER A 296 24.46 -5.76 -31.43
CA SER A 296 25.26 -6.96 -31.15
C SER A 296 26.70 -6.70 -31.60
N LEU A 297 27.65 -6.63 -30.67
CA LEU A 297 29.09 -6.68 -30.98
C LEU A 297 29.54 -8.11 -31.29
#